data_AF-A0A7W5H9M4-F1
#
_entry.id   AF-A0A7W5H9M4-F1
#
_cell.length_a   1.000
_cell.length_b   1.000
_cell.length_c   1.000
_cell.angle_alpha   90.00
_cell.angle_beta   90.00
_cell.angle_gamma   90.00
#
_symmetry.space_group_name_H-M   'P 1'
#
loop_
_entity.id
_entity.type
_entity.pdbx_description
1 polymer ?
#
loop_
_entity_poly.entity_id
_entity_poly.type
_entity_poly.pdbx_seq_one_letter_code
_entity_poly.pdbx_strand_id
1 'polypeptide(L)'
;MLSYRDRRVSHRNHFYERQIDAYTEVINSLDGLYDQVQNYIHAHNFVLDSSSRTQLRAEMAQGTFQEQYRNYFATRRKWSLYLPQDFLDSLNDFMNVLNGISAPDEVADQYPDELVYHRDPAMPLSEAYRDVVAVARHGLGVEALSKDMARVFGNRSPDRILDTKLVAEREKGS
;
A
#
# COMPACT_ATOMS: atom_id res chain seq x y z
N MET A 1 17.20 -4.25 39.35
CA MET A 1 17.46 -5.41 38.44
C MET A 1 16.17 -5.71 37.70
N LEU A 2 16.08 -5.45 36.38
CA LEU A 2 14.92 -5.83 35.57
C LEU A 2 14.91 -7.35 35.33
N SER A 3 13.76 -7.99 35.56
CA SER A 3 13.59 -9.44 35.37
C SER A 3 13.68 -9.82 33.90
N TYR A 4 14.04 -11.08 33.62
CA TYR A 4 14.14 -11.60 32.25
C TYR A 4 12.82 -11.46 31.46
N ARG A 5 11.67 -11.53 32.17
CA ARG A 5 10.34 -11.35 31.59
C ARG A 5 10.10 -9.91 31.13
N ASP A 6 10.56 -8.92 31.89
CA ASP A 6 10.40 -7.50 31.57
C ASP A 6 11.25 -7.08 30.36
N ARG A 7 12.47 -7.64 30.24
CA ARG A 7 13.35 -7.41 29.07
C ARG A 7 12.75 -7.98 27.80
N ARG A 8 12.16 -9.17 27.86
CA ARG A 8 11.53 -9.83 26.70
C ARG A 8 10.31 -9.04 26.18
N VAL A 9 9.56 -8.39 27.06
CA VAL A 9 8.45 -7.50 26.67
C VAL A 9 8.99 -6.21 26.02
N SER A 10 10.04 -5.60 26.58
CA SER A 10 10.65 -4.39 26.00
C SER A 10 11.26 -4.62 24.61
N HIS A 11 12.02 -5.70 24.41
CA HIS A 11 12.59 -6.02 23.08
C HIS A 11 11.51 -6.31 22.03
N ARG A 12 10.44 -6.99 22.43
CA ARG A 12 9.31 -7.28 21.55
C ARG A 12 8.57 -6.01 21.15
N ASN A 13 8.31 -5.10 22.09
CA ASN A 13 7.66 -3.83 21.80
C ASN A 13 8.50 -2.97 20.85
N HIS A 14 9.82 -2.89 21.08
CA HIS A 14 10.73 -2.17 20.20
C HIS A 14 10.73 -2.74 18.78
N PHE A 15 10.71 -4.07 18.63
CA PHE A 15 10.65 -4.71 17.31
C PHE A 15 9.34 -4.38 16.59
N TYR A 16 8.20 -4.40 17.29
CA TYR A 16 6.91 -4.01 16.69
C TYR A 16 6.87 -2.53 16.28
N GLU A 17 7.40 -1.62 17.10
CA GLU A 17 7.53 -0.20 16.74
C GLU A 17 8.34 -0.03 15.45
N ARG A 18 9.51 -0.68 15.39
CA ARG A 18 10.37 -0.65 14.18
C ARG A 18 9.70 -1.25 12.96
N GLN A 19 8.88 -2.27 13.14
CA GLN A 19 8.13 -2.89 12.06
C GLN A 19 7.02 -1.97 11.54
N ILE A 20 6.33 -1.23 12.43
CA ILE A 20 5.34 -0.22 12.03
C ILE A 20 6.00 0.93 11.25
N ASP A 21 7.14 1.43 11.74
CA ASP A 21 7.93 2.45 11.04
C ASP A 21 8.35 1.93 9.64
N ALA A 22 8.81 0.69 9.58
CA ALA A 22 9.24 0.03 8.35
C ALA A 22 8.11 -0.05 7.32
N TYR A 23 6.92 -0.54 7.71
CA TYR A 23 5.76 -0.57 6.83
C TYR A 23 5.39 0.83 6.32
N THR A 24 5.32 1.80 7.23
CA THR A 24 4.87 3.16 6.91
C THR A 24 5.84 3.86 5.97
N GLU A 25 7.14 3.84 6.27
CA GLU A 25 8.15 4.49 5.43
C GLU A 25 8.24 3.84 4.04
N VAL A 26 8.19 2.50 3.96
CA VAL A 26 8.26 1.80 2.68
C VAL A 26 7.03 2.08 1.83
N ILE A 27 5.82 2.03 2.39
CA ILE A 27 4.60 2.36 1.66
C ILE A 27 4.64 3.81 1.16
N ASN A 28 5.02 4.78 1.99
CA ASN A 28 5.11 6.18 1.57
C ASN A 28 6.14 6.37 0.44
N SER A 29 7.27 5.67 0.50
CA SER A 29 8.27 5.73 -0.57
C SER A 29 7.79 5.07 -1.88
N LEU A 30 6.98 4.01 -1.77
CA LEU A 30 6.39 3.31 -2.89
C LEU A 30 5.27 4.13 -3.55
N ASP A 31 4.44 4.79 -2.75
CA ASP A 31 3.34 5.66 -3.19
C ASP A 31 3.84 6.76 -4.12
N GLY A 32 4.92 7.44 -3.73
CA GLY A 32 5.56 8.46 -4.56
C GLY A 32 6.10 7.91 -5.89
N LEU A 33 6.58 6.66 -5.93
CA LEU A 33 7.01 6.03 -7.19
C LEU A 33 5.80 5.62 -8.04
N TYR A 34 4.79 5.00 -7.42
CA TYR A 34 3.56 4.56 -8.07
C TYR A 34 2.85 5.73 -8.75
N ASP A 35 2.67 6.86 -8.06
CA ASP A 35 2.00 8.04 -8.59
C ASP A 35 2.72 8.61 -9.82
N GLN A 36 4.05 8.65 -9.80
CA GLN A 36 4.82 9.14 -10.94
C GLN A 36 4.63 8.25 -12.18
N VAL A 37 4.67 6.94 -11.99
CA VAL A 37 4.48 5.99 -13.10
C VAL A 37 3.04 6.00 -13.60
N GLN A 38 2.04 6.07 -12.70
CA GLN A 38 0.64 6.21 -13.09
C GLN A 38 0.39 7.48 -13.91
N ASN A 39 0.90 8.62 -13.45
CA ASN A 39 0.80 9.87 -14.18
C ASN A 39 1.48 9.80 -15.55
N TYR A 40 2.61 9.11 -15.65
CA TYR A 40 3.27 8.84 -16.93
C TYR A 40 2.38 8.02 -17.88
N ILE A 41 1.78 6.93 -17.39
CA ILE A 41 0.89 6.07 -18.19
C ILE A 41 -0.35 6.86 -18.64
N HIS A 42 -0.93 7.67 -17.74
CA HIS A 42 -2.06 8.55 -18.06
C HIS A 42 -1.70 9.58 -19.13
N ALA A 43 -0.51 10.18 -19.06
CA ALA A 43 -0.03 11.12 -20.07
C ALA A 43 0.15 10.47 -21.46
N HIS A 44 0.31 9.15 -21.51
CA HIS A 44 0.39 8.34 -22.72
C HIS A 44 -0.94 7.67 -23.08
N ASN A 45 -2.08 8.16 -22.56
CA ASN A 45 -3.42 7.63 -22.84
C ASN A 45 -3.54 6.12 -22.56
N PHE A 46 -2.91 5.64 -21.50
CA PHE A 46 -2.95 4.23 -21.08
C PHE A 46 -2.34 3.24 -22.07
N VAL A 47 -1.58 3.69 -23.07
CA VAL A 47 -0.91 2.79 -24.03
C VAL A 47 0.56 3.15 -24.09
N LEU A 48 1.44 2.19 -23.81
CA LEU A 48 2.88 2.37 -23.92
C LEU A 48 3.42 1.64 -25.15
N ASP A 49 3.85 2.40 -26.15
CA ASP A 49 4.61 1.85 -27.26
C ASP A 49 6.07 1.56 -26.84
N SER A 50 6.86 0.97 -27.74
CA SER A 50 8.27 0.66 -27.48
C SER A 50 9.10 1.89 -27.08
N SER A 51 8.83 3.06 -27.68
CA SER A 51 9.53 4.31 -27.37
C SER A 51 9.16 4.82 -25.98
N SER A 52 7.87 4.84 -25.64
CA SER A 52 7.39 5.24 -24.32
C SER A 52 7.87 4.30 -23.22
N ARG A 53 7.94 2.98 -23.46
CA ARG A 53 8.53 2.02 -22.49
C ARG A 53 10.00 2.34 -22.22
N THR A 54 10.76 2.59 -23.29
CA THR A 54 12.19 2.96 -23.19
C THR A 54 12.36 4.28 -22.43
N GLN A 55 11.53 5.28 -22.72
CA GLN A 55 11.57 6.56 -22.03
C GLN A 55 11.19 6.43 -20.56
N LEU A 56 10.13 5.69 -20.22
CA LEU A 56 9.76 5.42 -18.82
C LEU A 56 10.94 4.81 -18.03
N ARG A 57 11.64 3.86 -18.64
CA ARG A 57 12.82 3.25 -18.03
C ARG A 57 13.97 4.25 -17.86
N ALA A 58 14.17 5.15 -18.82
CA ALA A 58 15.15 6.23 -18.71
C ALA A 58 14.77 7.24 -17.61
N GLU A 59 13.49 7.59 -17.48
CA GLU A 59 12.99 8.47 -16.42
C GLU A 59 13.28 7.90 -15.03
N MET A 60 13.10 6.59 -14.84
CA MET A 60 13.45 5.90 -13.58
C MET A 60 14.96 5.84 -13.32
N ALA A 61 15.77 5.66 -14.35
CA ALA A 61 17.22 5.52 -14.20
C ALA A 61 17.93 6.86 -13.97
N GLN A 62 17.55 7.89 -14.71
CA GLN A 62 18.29 9.16 -14.81
C GLN A 62 17.42 10.40 -15.06
N GLY A 63 16.10 10.26 -15.10
CA GLY A 63 15.19 11.39 -15.33
C GLY A 63 14.46 11.83 -14.07
N THR A 64 13.23 12.30 -14.26
CA THR A 64 12.40 12.94 -13.24
C THR A 64 11.96 11.98 -12.13
N PHE A 65 11.88 10.67 -12.42
CA PHE A 65 11.46 9.65 -11.45
C PHE A 65 12.63 9.09 -10.64
N GLN A 66 13.86 9.45 -11.00
CA GLN A 66 15.07 8.88 -10.40
C GLN A 66 15.11 9.07 -8.89
N GLU A 67 14.66 10.22 -8.38
CA GLU A 67 14.67 10.51 -6.95
C GLU A 67 13.73 9.57 -6.19
N GLN A 68 12.49 9.42 -6.66
CA GLN A 68 11.48 8.54 -6.05
C GLN A 68 11.92 7.08 -6.14
N TYR A 69 12.42 6.66 -7.30
CA TYR A 69 12.95 5.32 -7.52
C TYR A 69 14.11 5.02 -6.55
N ARG A 70 15.10 5.91 -6.45
CA ARG A 70 16.22 5.75 -5.50
C ARG A 70 15.77 5.78 -4.05
N ASN A 71 14.84 6.65 -3.70
CA ASN A 71 14.30 6.77 -2.35
C ASN A 71 13.59 5.47 -1.92
N TYR A 72 12.77 4.89 -2.81
CA TYR A 72 12.15 3.59 -2.58
C TYR A 72 13.18 2.50 -2.28
N PHE A 73 14.21 2.33 -3.14
CA PHE A 73 15.22 1.31 -2.92
C PHE A 73 16.07 1.54 -1.66
N ALA A 74 16.41 2.80 -1.35
CA ALA A 74 17.13 3.15 -0.13
C ALA A 74 16.31 2.81 1.13
N THR A 75 15.02 3.15 1.11
CA THR A 75 14.08 2.92 2.22
C THR A 75 13.83 1.42 2.41
N ARG A 76 13.55 0.68 1.32
CA ARG A 76 13.40 -0.77 1.33
C ARG A 76 14.63 -1.46 1.89
N ARG A 77 15.84 -1.04 1.48
CA ARG A 77 17.10 -1.63 1.99
C ARG A 77 17.29 -1.35 3.47
N LYS A 78 17.06 -0.12 3.92
CA LYS A 78 17.13 0.31 5.33
C LYS A 78 16.25 -0.58 6.22
N TRP A 79 15.05 -0.91 5.76
CA TRP A 79 14.05 -1.61 6.57
C TRP A 79 13.94 -3.12 6.34
N SER A 80 14.69 -3.69 5.41
CA SER A 80 14.64 -5.11 5.02
C SER A 80 14.65 -6.11 6.17
N LEU A 81 15.32 -5.81 7.30
CA LEU A 81 15.39 -6.69 8.48
C LEU A 81 14.13 -6.67 9.37
N TYR A 82 13.28 -5.66 9.23
CA TYR A 82 12.08 -5.47 10.05
C TYR A 82 10.79 -5.80 9.28
N LEU A 83 10.88 -5.97 7.97
CA LEU A 83 9.76 -6.30 7.10
C LEU A 83 9.53 -7.81 7.06
N PRO A 84 8.28 -8.26 7.23
CA PRO A 84 7.89 -9.64 7.00
C PRO A 84 8.10 -10.09 5.54
N GLN A 85 8.30 -11.39 5.35
CA GLN A 85 8.64 -11.97 4.04
C GLN A 85 7.51 -11.82 3.02
N ASP A 86 6.26 -12.04 3.42
CA ASP A 86 5.07 -11.85 2.59
C ASP A 86 4.96 -10.42 2.05
N PHE A 87 5.35 -9.42 2.84
CA PHE A 87 5.42 -8.04 2.38
C PHE A 87 6.60 -7.79 1.43
N LEU A 88 7.75 -8.44 1.66
CA LEU A 88 8.88 -8.36 0.73
C LEU A 88 8.57 -9.00 -0.62
N ASP A 89 7.81 -10.10 -0.62
CA ASP A 89 7.36 -10.81 -1.81
C ASP A 89 6.39 -9.94 -2.62
N SER A 90 5.39 -9.32 -1.97
CA SER A 90 4.48 -8.40 -2.67
C SER A 90 5.20 -7.18 -3.27
N LEU A 91 6.20 -6.64 -2.56
CA LEU A 91 7.06 -5.58 -3.10
C LEU A 91 7.87 -6.04 -4.31
N ASN A 92 8.35 -7.29 -4.31
CA ASN A 92 9.04 -7.85 -5.49
C ASN A 92 8.09 -8.01 -6.66
N ASP A 93 6.86 -8.47 -6.43
CA ASP A 93 5.85 -8.61 -7.47
C ASP A 93 5.48 -7.27 -8.09
N PHE A 94 5.31 -6.22 -7.28
CA PHE A 94 5.15 -4.86 -7.78
C PHE A 94 6.31 -4.43 -8.68
N MET A 95 7.55 -4.68 -8.26
CA MET A 95 8.72 -4.32 -9.07
C MET A 95 8.83 -5.14 -10.35
N ASN A 96 8.41 -6.41 -10.33
CA ASN A 96 8.35 -7.26 -11.52
C ASN A 96 7.34 -6.71 -12.53
N VAL A 97 6.16 -6.29 -12.06
CA VAL A 97 5.15 -5.63 -12.90
C VAL A 97 5.70 -4.33 -13.47
N LEU A 98 6.26 -3.45 -12.64
CA LEU A 98 6.85 -2.18 -13.07
C LEU A 98 7.95 -2.39 -14.13
N ASN A 99 8.83 -3.38 -13.92
CA ASN A 99 9.89 -3.69 -14.87
C ASN A 99 9.36 -4.30 -16.18
N GLY A 100 8.27 -5.08 -16.13
CA GLY A 100 7.61 -5.64 -17.30
C GLY A 100 6.91 -4.59 -18.15
N ILE A 101 6.12 -3.70 -17.54
CA ILE A 101 5.45 -2.62 -18.28
C ILE A 101 6.42 -1.59 -18.88
N SER A 102 7.64 -1.50 -18.32
CA SER A 102 8.71 -0.60 -18.79
C SER A 102 9.82 -1.35 -19.52
N ALA A 103 9.60 -2.62 -19.88
CA ALA A 103 10.59 -3.41 -20.60
C ALA A 103 10.71 -2.91 -22.04
N PRO A 104 11.89 -2.45 -22.50
CA PRO A 104 12.11 -2.18 -23.91
C PRO A 104 12.19 -3.52 -24.69
N ASP A 105 12.06 -3.45 -26.01
CA ASP A 105 11.91 -4.66 -26.85
C ASP A 105 13.10 -5.62 -26.73
N GLU A 106 14.31 -5.13 -26.41
CA GLU A 106 15.50 -5.98 -26.26
C GLU A 106 15.45 -6.92 -25.04
N VAL A 107 14.62 -6.59 -24.05
CA VAL A 107 14.46 -7.39 -22.82
C VAL A 107 13.00 -7.79 -22.56
N ALA A 108 12.09 -7.49 -23.49
CA ALA A 108 10.68 -7.82 -23.42
C ALA A 108 10.45 -9.31 -23.15
N ASP A 109 11.20 -10.18 -23.83
CA ASP A 109 11.12 -11.65 -23.70
C ASP A 109 11.42 -12.18 -22.29
N GLN A 110 11.96 -11.36 -21.39
CA GLN A 110 12.22 -11.72 -19.99
C GLN A 110 10.98 -11.60 -19.10
N TYR A 111 9.91 -10.97 -19.60
CA TYR A 111 8.68 -10.70 -18.88
C TYR A 111 7.49 -11.34 -19.59
N PRO A 112 6.41 -11.68 -18.86
CA PRO A 112 5.17 -12.13 -19.48
C PRO A 112 4.65 -11.12 -20.53
N ASP A 113 4.27 -11.63 -21.71
CA ASP A 113 3.66 -10.83 -22.79
C ASP A 113 2.48 -9.98 -22.30
N GLU A 114 1.72 -10.52 -21.35
CA GLU A 114 0.57 -9.85 -20.73
C GLU A 114 0.97 -8.56 -20.01
N LEU A 115 2.19 -8.45 -19.49
CA LEU A 115 2.69 -7.23 -18.84
C LEU A 115 3.30 -6.26 -19.86
N VAL A 116 4.02 -6.79 -20.85
CA VAL A 116 4.75 -5.99 -21.84
C VAL A 116 3.79 -5.36 -22.85
N TYR A 117 2.82 -6.13 -23.34
CA TYR A 117 1.87 -5.74 -24.37
C TYR A 117 0.45 -5.51 -23.81
N HIS A 118 0.35 -5.26 -22.50
CA HIS A 118 -0.94 -4.95 -21.88
C HIS A 118 -1.54 -3.71 -22.54
N ARG A 119 -2.83 -3.79 -22.88
CA ARG A 119 -3.55 -2.67 -23.50
C ARG A 119 -3.64 -1.44 -22.58
N ASP A 120 -3.60 -1.69 -21.28
CA ASP A 120 -3.62 -0.67 -20.23
C ASP A 120 -2.64 -1.06 -19.11
N PRO A 121 -1.36 -0.67 -19.17
CA PRO A 121 -0.37 -1.05 -18.16
C PRO A 121 -0.63 -0.39 -16.79
N ALA A 122 -1.54 0.59 -16.70
CA ALA A 122 -1.92 1.16 -15.41
C ALA A 122 -2.68 0.13 -14.57
N MET A 123 -3.48 -0.74 -15.20
CA MET A 123 -4.28 -1.75 -14.52
C MET A 123 -3.43 -2.76 -13.72
N PRO A 124 -2.49 -3.52 -14.33
CA PRO A 124 -1.66 -4.47 -13.57
C PRO A 124 -0.78 -3.76 -12.54
N LEU A 125 -0.32 -2.52 -12.82
CA LEU A 125 0.43 -1.72 -11.86
C LEU A 125 -0.40 -1.34 -10.63
N SER A 126 -1.65 -0.91 -10.83
CA SER A 126 -2.61 -0.60 -9.76
C SER A 126 -2.97 -1.84 -8.95
N GLU A 127 -3.16 -2.98 -9.60
CA GLU A 127 -3.42 -4.26 -8.90
C GLU A 127 -2.25 -4.65 -8.01
N ALA A 128 -1.02 -4.62 -8.53
CA ALA A 128 0.16 -4.92 -7.74
C ALA A 128 0.35 -3.93 -6.57
N TYR A 129 0.11 -2.63 -6.80
CA TYR A 129 0.17 -1.63 -5.73
C TYR A 129 -0.88 -1.88 -4.64
N ARG A 130 -2.13 -2.16 -5.05
CA ARG A 130 -3.23 -2.50 -4.14
C ARG A 130 -2.86 -3.71 -3.27
N ASP A 131 -2.26 -4.73 -3.86
CA ASP A 131 -1.91 -5.95 -3.15
C ASP A 131 -0.80 -5.70 -2.10
N VAL A 132 0.20 -4.87 -2.43
CA VAL A 132 1.21 -4.40 -1.45
C VAL A 132 0.54 -3.65 -0.29
N VAL A 133 -0.36 -2.72 -0.59
CA VAL A 133 -1.09 -1.94 0.43
C VAL A 133 -1.96 -2.85 1.29
N ALA A 134 -2.61 -3.88 0.73
CA ALA A 134 -3.41 -4.83 1.46
C ALA A 134 -2.56 -5.61 2.48
N VAL A 135 -1.39 -6.12 2.06
CA VAL A 135 -0.45 -6.82 2.96
C VAL A 135 0.04 -5.89 4.07
N ALA A 136 0.39 -4.64 3.75
CA ALA A 136 0.78 -3.66 4.76
C ALA A 136 -0.33 -3.36 5.76
N ARG A 137 -1.58 -3.17 5.30
CA ARG A 137 -2.74 -2.93 6.17
C ARG A 137 -3.01 -4.10 7.11
N HIS A 138 -2.87 -5.32 6.60
CA HIS A 138 -2.97 -6.53 7.42
C HIS A 138 -1.85 -6.60 8.46
N GLY A 139 -0.59 -6.37 8.05
CA GLY A 139 0.57 -6.36 8.95
C GLY A 139 0.53 -5.27 10.03
N LEU A 140 -0.03 -4.10 9.72
CA LEU A 140 -0.27 -3.01 10.66
C LEU A 140 -1.49 -3.22 11.56
N GLY A 141 -2.25 -4.30 11.37
CA GLY A 141 -3.47 -4.59 12.13
C GLY A 141 -4.62 -3.61 11.88
N VAL A 142 -4.57 -2.82 10.81
CA VAL A 142 -5.59 -1.80 10.47
C VAL A 142 -6.93 -2.45 10.17
N GLU A 143 -6.95 -3.65 9.58
CA GLU A 143 -8.20 -4.39 9.34
C GLU A 143 -8.85 -4.91 10.62
N ALA A 144 -8.06 -5.42 11.56
CA ALA A 144 -8.55 -5.86 12.86
C ALA A 144 -9.07 -4.67 13.68
N LEU A 145 -8.30 -3.57 13.70
CA LEU A 145 -8.72 -2.29 14.30
C LEU A 145 -10.00 -1.75 13.64
N SER A 146 -10.14 -1.83 12.32
CA SER A 146 -11.35 -1.39 11.61
C SER A 146 -12.58 -2.25 11.95
N LYS A 147 -12.43 -3.57 12.07
CA LYS A 147 -13.52 -4.47 12.48
C LYS A 147 -13.91 -4.26 13.95
N ASP A 148 -12.95 -4.09 14.84
CA ASP A 148 -13.21 -3.82 16.25
C ASP A 148 -13.79 -2.41 16.46
N MET A 149 -13.29 -1.40 15.74
CA MET A 149 -13.89 -0.06 15.72
C MET A 149 -15.31 -0.11 15.13
N ALA A 150 -15.54 -0.80 14.01
CA ALA A 150 -16.87 -0.97 13.44
C ALA A 150 -17.82 -1.73 14.41
N ARG A 151 -17.30 -2.61 15.26
CA ARG A 151 -18.08 -3.25 16.34
C ARG A 151 -18.39 -2.30 17.49
N VAL A 152 -17.41 -1.48 17.89
CA VAL A 152 -17.54 -0.47 18.96
C VAL A 152 -18.47 0.67 18.54
N PHE A 153 -18.44 1.08 17.28
CA PHE A 153 -19.30 2.12 16.70
C PHE A 153 -20.63 1.57 16.19
N GLY A 154 -20.65 0.35 15.64
CA GLY A 154 -21.85 -0.35 15.14
C GLY A 154 -22.79 -0.86 16.23
N ASN A 155 -22.36 -0.86 17.50
CA ASN A 155 -23.22 -1.10 18.67
C ASN A 155 -23.87 0.16 19.26
N ARG A 156 -23.72 1.34 18.63
CA ARG A 156 -24.60 2.47 18.89
C ARG A 156 -25.71 2.51 17.85
N SER A 157 -26.68 1.62 18.00
CA SER A 157 -28.00 1.79 17.38
C SER A 157 -28.56 3.18 17.75
N PRO A 158 -29.07 3.98 16.80
CA PRO A 158 -29.72 5.25 17.09
C PRO A 158 -31.07 5.10 17.82
N ASP A 159 -31.56 3.87 18.03
CA ASP A 159 -32.92 3.58 18.51
C ASP A 159 -33.16 3.80 20.00
N ARG A 160 -32.32 4.58 20.69
CA ARG A 160 -32.57 4.97 22.08
C ARG A 160 -32.68 6.47 22.31
N ILE A 161 -33.03 7.21 21.27
CA ILE A 161 -33.45 8.63 21.37
C ILE A 161 -34.83 8.83 20.72
N LEU A 162 -35.80 7.93 20.95
CA LEU A 162 -37.21 8.22 20.61
C LEU A 162 -38.25 7.78 21.65
N ASP A 163 -37.87 7.17 22.79
CA ASP A 163 -38.84 6.69 23.79
C ASP A 163 -39.03 7.59 25.02
N THR A 164 -38.48 8.80 25.04
CA THR A 164 -38.75 9.78 26.12
C THR A 164 -39.55 11.00 25.69
N LYS A 165 -40.05 11.06 24.44
CA LYS A 165 -40.96 12.12 23.99
C LYS A 165 -42.38 11.66 23.63
N LEU A 166 -42.68 10.36 23.67
CA LEU A 166 -44.02 9.84 23.35
C LEU A 166 -44.92 9.52 24.56
N VAL A 167 -44.46 9.78 25.79
CA VAL A 167 -45.29 9.65 27.01
C VAL A 167 -45.82 11.01 27.51
N ALA A 168 -45.32 12.14 26.99
CA ALA A 168 -45.72 13.48 27.47
C ALA A 168 -46.90 14.13 26.73
N GLU A 169 -47.46 13.50 25.68
CA GLU A 169 -48.59 14.05 24.91
C GLU A 169 -49.89 13.24 25.00
N ARG A 170 -49.99 12.31 25.97
CA ARG A 170 -51.26 11.63 26.31
C ARG A 170 -51.95 12.11 27.59
N GLU A 171 -51.46 13.19 28.22
CA GLU A 171 -52.11 13.82 29.39
C GLU A 171 -52.60 15.26 29.14
N LYS A 172 -52.84 15.65 27.88
CA LYS A 172 -53.54 16.91 27.53
C LYS A 172 -54.69 16.67 26.56
N GLY A 173 -55.49 15.66 26.85
CA GLY A 173 -56.67 15.30 26.07
C GLY A 173 -57.64 14.45 26.87
N SER A 174 -58.06 14.94 28.03
CA SER A 174 -59.32 14.56 28.69
C SER A 174 -59.84 15.71 29.52
#